data_AF-A0A926H1U6-F1
#
_entry.id   AF-A0A926H1U6-F1
#
_cell.length_a   1.000
_cell.length_b   1.000
_cell.length_c   1.000
_cell.angle_alpha   90.00
_cell.angle_beta   90.00
_cell.angle_gamma   90.00
#
_symmetry.space_group_name_H-M   'P 1'
#
loop_
_entity.id
_entity.type
_entity.pdbx_description
1 polymer ?
#
loop_
_entity_poly.entity_id
_entity_poly.type
_entity_poly.pdbx_seq_one_letter_code
_entity_poly.pdbx_strand_id
1 'polypeptide(L)'
;YTFRRRLSHTADSQDQRHRMTPGSRPILAAQISDQPDYVLPEIITRNAVAEAKYREGMERSWEAVHRLTAMGVPAEHAHYLLPNAVTVRFSESSDLLNLHHKHKMRLCYNAQEEIWRASLDEARQIRAVHPRIGKWLLPPCTIRDYAGTRPTCPEGDRFCGIKVWKLDIDEYKRVI
;
A
#
# COMPACT_ATOMS: atom_id res chain seq x y z
N TYR A 1 -8.33 7.33 -14.11
CA TYR A 1 -7.28 6.29 -14.20
C TYR A 1 -7.76 5.05 -13.50
N THR A 2 -7.39 3.89 -14.02
CA THR A 2 -7.80 2.59 -13.48
C THR A 2 -6.58 1.72 -13.30
N PHE A 3 -6.43 1.13 -12.11
CA PHE A 3 -5.28 0.31 -11.73
C PHE A 3 -5.74 -1.05 -11.24
N ARG A 4 -4.99 -2.10 -11.58
CA ARG A 4 -5.11 -3.42 -10.95
C ARG A 4 -4.07 -3.51 -9.86
N ARG A 5 -4.49 -3.85 -8.65
CA ARG A 5 -3.66 -3.75 -7.44
C ARG A 5 -3.58 -5.09 -6.73
N ARG A 6 -2.41 -5.35 -6.14
CA ARG A 6 -2.12 -6.47 -5.23
C ARG A 6 -1.49 -5.86 -3.99
N LEU A 7 -2.19 -5.91 -2.86
CA LEU A 7 -1.74 -5.35 -1.58
C LEU A 7 -2.00 -6.33 -0.45
N SER A 8 -1.36 -6.15 0.69
CA SER A 8 -1.76 -6.76 1.94
C SER A 8 -3.11 -6.22 2.39
N HIS A 9 -3.82 -7.01 3.19
CA HIS A 9 -5.04 -6.57 3.87
C HIS A 9 -4.78 -5.31 4.72
N THR A 10 -3.58 -5.16 5.30
CA THR A 10 -3.18 -3.95 6.06
C THR A 10 -3.12 -2.70 5.18
N ALA A 11 -2.48 -2.79 4.02
CA ALA A 11 -2.37 -1.66 3.10
C ALA A 11 -3.73 -1.34 2.47
N ASP A 12 -4.51 -2.36 2.08
CA ASP A 12 -5.86 -2.17 1.56
C ASP A 12 -6.79 -1.50 2.59
N SER A 13 -6.68 -1.87 3.88
CA SER A 13 -7.45 -1.24 4.97
C SER A 13 -7.17 0.26 5.10
N GLN A 14 -5.94 0.71 4.80
CA GLN A 14 -5.61 2.14 4.75
C GLN A 14 -6.09 2.80 3.46
N ASP A 15 -6.08 2.05 2.36
CA ASP A 15 -6.47 2.51 1.03
C ASP A 15 -7.97 2.79 0.95
N GLN A 16 -8.81 1.90 1.50
CA GLN A 16 -10.27 2.04 1.58
C GLN A 16 -10.75 3.32 2.28
N ARG A 17 -9.87 4.01 3.03
CA ARG A 17 -10.18 5.29 3.67
C ARG A 17 -10.29 6.46 2.68
N HIS A 18 -9.76 6.29 1.47
CA HIS A 18 -9.92 7.22 0.35
C HIS A 18 -11.27 6.98 -0.34
N ARG A 19 -12.34 7.46 0.29
CA ARG A 19 -13.74 7.21 -0.13
C ARG A 19 -14.07 7.61 -1.58
N MET A 20 -13.27 8.49 -2.17
CA MET A 20 -13.44 8.97 -3.55
C MET A 20 -12.53 8.25 -4.56
N THR A 21 -11.83 7.19 -4.14
CA THR A 21 -11.09 6.27 -5.00
C THR A 21 -11.69 4.86 -4.88
N PRO A 22 -12.92 4.64 -5.39
CA PRO A 22 -13.61 3.37 -5.21
C PRO A 22 -12.85 2.21 -5.86
N GLY A 23 -12.79 1.10 -5.13
CA GLY A 23 -12.19 -0.15 -5.58
C GLY A 23 -13.25 -1.26 -5.70
N SER A 24 -13.24 -1.96 -6.82
CA SER A 24 -13.99 -3.20 -6.99
C SER A 24 -13.16 -4.37 -6.46
N ARG A 25 -13.58 -4.88 -5.30
CA ARG A 25 -12.93 -5.97 -4.56
C ARG A 25 -13.79 -7.23 -4.65
N PRO A 26 -13.30 -8.33 -5.26
CA PRO A 26 -13.97 -9.61 -5.18
C PRO A 26 -14.09 -10.07 -3.72
N ILE A 27 -15.05 -10.96 -3.44
CA ILE A 27 -15.18 -11.59 -2.11
C ILE A 27 -13.86 -12.23 -1.73
N LEU A 28 -13.35 -11.97 -0.52
CA LEU A 28 -12.02 -12.43 -0.08
C LEU A 28 -11.85 -13.94 -0.28
N ALA A 29 -12.84 -14.74 0.09
CA ALA A 29 -12.77 -16.20 -0.05
C ALA A 29 -12.58 -16.69 -1.49
N ALA A 30 -13.05 -15.94 -2.50
CA ALA A 30 -12.83 -16.26 -3.91
C ALA A 30 -11.39 -15.94 -4.39
N GLN A 31 -10.60 -15.26 -3.55
CA GLN A 31 -9.21 -14.87 -3.85
C GLN A 31 -8.18 -15.71 -3.09
N ILE A 32 -8.60 -16.47 -2.06
CA ILE A 32 -7.71 -17.29 -1.24
C ILE A 32 -7.56 -18.66 -1.90
N SER A 33 -6.31 -19.10 -2.04
CA SER A 33 -5.94 -20.44 -2.49
C SER A 33 -5.40 -21.28 -1.32
N ASP A 34 -5.23 -22.57 -1.58
CA ASP A 34 -4.57 -23.49 -0.64
C ASP A 34 -3.09 -23.16 -0.38
N GLN A 35 -2.47 -22.32 -1.22
CA GLN A 35 -1.08 -21.90 -1.02
C GLN A 35 -1.02 -20.57 -0.26
N PRO A 36 -0.02 -20.39 0.64
CA PRO A 36 0.22 -19.12 1.30
C PRO A 36 0.44 -17.97 0.32
N ASP A 37 -0.42 -16.96 0.40
CA ASP A 37 -0.35 -15.76 -0.43
C ASP A 37 -0.44 -14.50 0.43
N TYR A 38 0.73 -13.92 0.69
CA TYR A 38 0.89 -12.76 1.55
C TYR A 38 1.93 -11.80 0.98
N VAL A 39 1.98 -10.60 1.56
CA VAL A 39 3.02 -9.61 1.31
C VAL A 39 4.11 -9.74 2.36
N LEU A 40 5.35 -9.90 1.93
CA LEU A 40 6.53 -9.87 2.78
C LEU A 40 7.11 -8.44 2.78
N PRO A 41 7.09 -7.71 3.91
CA PRO A 41 7.61 -6.34 3.95
C PRO A 41 9.12 -6.28 3.66
N GLU A 42 9.58 -5.30 2.87
CA GLU A 42 11.01 -5.19 2.49
C GLU A 42 11.94 -5.04 3.69
N ILE A 43 11.50 -4.39 4.78
CA ILE A 43 12.32 -4.28 6.00
C ILE A 43 12.61 -5.65 6.62
N ILE A 44 11.68 -6.61 6.49
CA ILE A 44 11.83 -7.96 7.03
C ILE A 44 12.84 -8.76 6.18
N THR A 45 12.86 -8.56 4.85
CA THR A 45 13.79 -9.27 3.95
C THR A 45 15.25 -8.86 4.16
N ARG A 46 15.51 -7.77 4.89
CA ARG A 46 16.87 -7.33 5.23
C ARG A 46 17.51 -8.12 6.36
N ASN A 47 16.74 -8.97 7.03
CA ASN A 47 17.23 -9.82 8.10
C ASN A 47 16.72 -11.25 7.90
N ALA A 48 17.62 -12.16 7.51
CA ALA A 48 17.27 -13.55 7.22
C ALA A 48 16.60 -14.28 8.39
N VAL A 49 16.95 -13.94 9.64
CA VAL A 49 16.32 -14.53 10.84
C VAL A 49 14.89 -14.02 11.00
N ALA A 50 14.67 -12.71 10.81
CA ALA A 50 13.33 -12.12 10.87
C ALA A 50 12.45 -12.64 9.73
N GLU A 51 12.99 -12.75 8.51
CA GLU A 51 12.29 -13.32 7.38
C GLU A 51 11.87 -14.77 7.63
N ALA A 52 12.78 -15.62 8.11
CA ALA A 52 12.45 -17.01 8.44
C ALA A 52 11.32 -17.10 9.47
N LYS A 53 11.36 -16.28 10.53
CA LYS A 53 10.31 -16.23 11.56
C LYS A 53 8.98 -15.73 11.02
N TYR A 54 9.01 -14.76 10.10
CA TYR A 54 7.81 -14.26 9.44
C TYR A 54 7.15 -15.37 8.61
N ARG A 55 7.94 -16.07 7.78
CA ARG A 55 7.45 -17.18 6.93
C ARG A 55 6.86 -18.32 7.75
N GLU A 56 7.54 -18.73 8.82
CA GLU A 56 7.03 -19.73 9.79
C GLU A 56 5.67 -19.33 10.36
N GLY A 57 5.50 -18.04 10.70
CA GLY A 57 4.21 -17.52 11.18
C GLY A 57 3.11 -17.62 10.13
N MET A 58 3.40 -17.27 8.87
CA MET A 58 2.43 -17.37 7.78
C MET A 58 2.04 -18.82 7.52
N GLU A 59 3.01 -19.74 7.45
CA GLU A 59 2.77 -21.17 7.24
C GLU A 59 1.81 -21.74 8.28
N ARG A 60 2.03 -21.43 9.57
CA ARG A 60 1.13 -21.87 10.65
C ARG A 60 -0.28 -21.32 10.51
N SER A 61 -0.42 -20.05 10.13
CA SER A 61 -1.74 -19.44 9.90
C SER A 61 -2.49 -20.17 8.78
N TRP A 62 -1.83 -20.44 7.66
CA TRP A 62 -2.44 -21.16 6.53
C TRP A 62 -2.78 -22.60 6.89
N GLU A 63 -1.89 -23.30 7.60
CA GLU A 63 -2.16 -24.66 8.08
C GLU A 63 -3.41 -24.70 8.97
N ALA A 64 -3.57 -23.73 9.87
CA ALA A 64 -4.75 -23.65 10.73
C ALA A 64 -6.04 -23.39 9.93
N VAL A 65 -5.98 -22.51 8.92
CA VAL A 65 -7.10 -22.27 7.99
C VAL A 65 -7.49 -23.57 7.26
N HIS A 66 -6.52 -24.32 6.74
CA HIS A 66 -6.80 -25.59 6.06
C HIS A 66 -7.42 -26.63 6.98
N ARG A 67 -6.92 -26.75 8.22
CA ARG A 67 -7.47 -27.70 9.21
C ARG A 67 -8.93 -27.38 9.53
N LEU A 68 -9.28 -26.10 9.74
CA LEU A 68 -10.67 -25.70 9.97
C LEU A 68 -11.55 -26.00 8.75
N THR A 69 -11.06 -25.69 7.55
CA THR A 69 -11.79 -25.96 6.30
C THR A 69 -12.03 -27.46 6.11
N ALA A 70 -11.03 -28.31 6.39
CA ALA A 70 -11.14 -29.76 6.35
C ALA A 70 -12.14 -30.33 7.37
N MET A 71 -12.40 -29.61 8.47
CA MET A 71 -13.45 -29.94 9.44
C MET A 71 -14.84 -29.46 9.02
N GLY A 72 -15.00 -28.87 7.83
CA GLY A 72 -16.26 -28.36 7.31
C GLY A 72 -16.63 -26.95 7.81
N VAL A 73 -15.70 -26.22 8.43
CA VAL A 73 -15.94 -24.82 8.82
C VAL A 73 -16.07 -23.95 7.56
N PRO A 74 -17.12 -23.12 7.43
CA PRO A 74 -17.24 -22.19 6.32
C PRO A 74 -16.02 -21.28 6.16
N ALA A 75 -15.59 -21.05 4.91
CA ALA A 75 -14.39 -20.28 4.60
C ALA A 75 -14.38 -18.89 5.25
N GLU A 76 -15.53 -18.20 5.30
CA GLU A 76 -15.69 -16.90 5.96
C GLU A 76 -15.32 -16.90 7.45
N HIS A 77 -15.50 -18.01 8.15
CA HIS A 77 -15.12 -18.17 9.55
C HIS A 77 -13.67 -18.63 9.69
N ALA A 78 -13.23 -19.58 8.87
CA ALA A 78 -11.84 -20.04 8.88
C ALA A 78 -10.87 -18.88 8.55
N HIS A 79 -11.26 -17.99 7.64
CA HIS A 79 -10.47 -16.84 7.20
C HIS A 79 -10.25 -15.77 8.28
N TYR A 80 -10.89 -15.85 9.45
CA TYR A 80 -10.53 -15.01 10.61
C TYR A 80 -9.09 -15.27 11.08
N LEU A 81 -8.50 -16.41 10.72
CA LEU A 81 -7.09 -16.72 11.01
C LEU A 81 -6.12 -16.19 9.96
N LEU A 82 -6.60 -15.62 8.85
CA LEU A 82 -5.71 -15.04 7.83
C LEU A 82 -4.95 -13.85 8.44
N PRO A 83 -3.63 -13.76 8.19
CA PRO A 83 -2.84 -12.68 8.75
C PRO A 83 -3.16 -11.37 8.05
N ASN A 84 -2.86 -10.27 8.72
CA ASN A 84 -2.87 -8.90 8.17
C ASN A 84 -2.05 -8.73 6.86
N ALA A 85 -1.14 -9.66 6.61
CA ALA A 85 -0.30 -9.74 5.43
C ALA A 85 -0.97 -10.38 4.22
N VAL A 86 -2.13 -11.04 4.39
CA VAL A 86 -2.82 -11.75 3.32
C VAL A 86 -3.06 -10.81 2.14
N THR A 87 -2.79 -11.32 0.95
CA THR A 87 -2.92 -10.55 -0.27
C THR A 87 -4.39 -10.35 -0.65
N VAL A 88 -4.75 -9.12 -0.98
CA VAL A 88 -6.02 -8.73 -1.60
C VAL A 88 -5.73 -8.19 -2.99
N ARG A 89 -6.52 -8.63 -3.98
CA ARG A 89 -6.45 -8.19 -5.37
C ARG A 89 -7.73 -7.47 -5.73
N PHE A 90 -7.59 -6.31 -6.36
CA PHE A 90 -8.75 -5.48 -6.71
C PHE A 90 -8.42 -4.53 -7.86
N SER A 91 -9.46 -3.94 -8.44
CA SER A 91 -9.30 -2.84 -9.39
C SER A 91 -9.77 -1.55 -8.76
N GLU A 92 -8.98 -0.49 -8.83
CA GLU A 92 -9.34 0.84 -8.34
C GLU A 92 -9.47 1.78 -9.53
N SER A 93 -10.56 2.56 -9.57
CA SER A 93 -10.79 3.57 -10.61
C SER A 93 -11.12 4.90 -9.96
N SER A 94 -10.44 5.96 -10.38
CA SER A 94 -10.72 7.30 -9.87
C SER A 94 -10.31 8.39 -10.86
N ASP A 95 -10.92 9.56 -10.71
CA ASP A 95 -10.51 10.78 -11.42
C ASP A 95 -9.22 11.36 -10.85
N LEU A 96 -8.66 12.33 -11.57
CA LEU A 96 -7.39 12.95 -11.21
C LEU A 96 -7.44 13.73 -9.88
N LEU A 97 -8.56 14.39 -9.58
CA LEU A 97 -8.67 15.24 -8.38
C LEU A 97 -8.56 14.38 -7.11
N ASN A 98 -9.26 13.25 -7.11
CA ASN A 98 -9.27 12.31 -6.01
C ASN A 98 -7.95 11.53 -5.89
N LEU A 99 -7.32 11.18 -7.01
CA LEU A 99 -5.96 10.61 -7.00
C LEU A 99 -4.93 11.61 -6.48
N HIS A 100 -5.02 12.89 -6.86
CA HIS A 100 -4.14 13.92 -6.33
C HIS A 100 -4.28 14.05 -4.81
N HIS A 101 -5.49 13.99 -4.26
CA HIS A 101 -5.69 13.91 -2.81
C HIS A 101 -5.03 12.68 -2.19
N LYS A 102 -5.26 11.49 -2.77
CA LYS A 102 -4.65 10.23 -2.30
C LYS A 102 -3.12 10.30 -2.33
N HIS A 103 -2.51 10.72 -3.43
CA HIS A 103 -1.06 10.84 -3.60
C HIS A 103 -0.45 11.84 -2.63
N LYS A 104 -1.11 12.99 -2.41
CA LYS A 104 -0.70 13.96 -1.38
C LYS A 104 -0.63 13.33 0.02
N MET A 105 -1.50 12.38 0.34
CA MET A 105 -1.51 11.71 1.65
C MET A 105 -0.59 10.49 1.71
N ARG A 106 -0.43 9.76 0.60
CA ARG A 106 0.24 8.45 0.57
C ARG A 106 1.67 8.46 0.02
N LEU A 107 2.11 9.53 -0.64
CA LEU A 107 3.52 9.73 -1.03
C LEU A 107 4.37 10.33 0.10
N CYS A 108 3.75 10.76 1.20
CA CYS A 108 4.48 11.15 2.40
C CYS A 108 5.22 9.94 2.98
N TYR A 109 6.47 10.14 3.42
CA TYR A 109 7.29 9.07 3.99
C TYR A 109 6.81 8.58 5.36
N ASN A 110 5.81 9.26 5.96
CA ASN A 110 5.11 8.79 7.15
C ASN A 110 3.97 7.80 6.85
N ALA A 111 3.49 7.69 5.60
CA ALA A 111 2.47 6.70 5.23
C ALA A 111 2.98 5.28 5.52
N GLN A 112 2.20 4.20 5.52
CA GLN A 112 2.83 2.86 5.54
C GLN A 112 3.61 2.62 4.23
N GLU A 113 4.72 1.88 4.29
CA GLU A 113 5.66 1.70 3.17
C GLU A 113 5.01 1.05 1.93
N GLU A 114 4.17 0.04 2.11
CA GLU A 114 3.53 -0.67 1.00
C GLU A 114 2.53 0.20 0.22
N ILE A 115 1.62 0.88 0.93
CA ILE A 115 0.66 1.80 0.29
C ILE A 115 1.38 3.00 -0.34
N TRP A 116 2.52 3.42 0.24
CA TRP A 116 3.39 4.42 -0.36
C TRP A 116 3.97 3.94 -1.70
N ARG A 117 4.46 2.69 -1.78
CA ARG A 117 4.95 2.11 -3.05
C ARG A 117 3.87 1.99 -4.09
N ALA A 118 2.70 1.50 -3.70
CA ALA A 118 1.56 1.40 -4.60
C ALA A 118 1.17 2.77 -5.16
N SER A 119 1.16 3.80 -4.31
CA SER A 119 0.86 5.18 -4.73
C SER A 119 1.96 5.79 -5.61
N LEU A 120 3.22 5.44 -5.36
CA LEU A 120 4.36 5.85 -6.18
C LEU A 120 4.30 5.23 -7.57
N ASP A 121 3.97 3.95 -7.65
CA ASP A 121 3.78 3.24 -8.92
C ASP A 121 2.63 3.86 -9.74
N GLU A 122 1.48 4.12 -9.11
CA GLU A 122 0.36 4.83 -9.74
C GLU A 122 0.79 6.20 -10.29
N ALA A 123 1.48 7.01 -9.48
CA ALA A 123 1.93 8.35 -9.89
C ALA A 123 2.94 8.29 -11.04
N ARG A 124 3.86 7.32 -11.04
CA ARG A 124 4.82 7.10 -12.14
C ARG A 124 4.13 6.68 -13.43
N GLN A 125 3.16 5.76 -13.36
CA GLN A 125 2.38 5.34 -14.53
C GLN A 125 1.59 6.51 -15.12
N ILE A 126 0.97 7.35 -14.29
CA ILE A 126 0.29 8.57 -14.75
C ILE A 126 1.29 9.56 -15.37
N ARG A 127 2.46 9.76 -14.76
CA ARG A 127 3.53 10.64 -15.30
C ARG A 127 4.05 10.14 -16.65
N ALA A 128 4.15 8.84 -16.86
CA ALA A 128 4.58 8.26 -18.12
C ALA A 128 3.57 8.54 -19.26
N VAL A 129 2.27 8.41 -19.00
CA VAL A 129 1.22 8.63 -20.01
C VAL A 129 0.88 10.12 -20.18
N HIS A 130 0.86 10.90 -19.09
CA HIS A 130 0.54 12.32 -19.09
C HIS A 130 1.57 13.16 -18.31
N PRO A 131 2.76 13.42 -18.89
CA PRO A 131 3.85 14.12 -18.19
C PRO A 131 3.47 15.49 -17.63
N ARG A 132 2.63 16.26 -18.36
CA ARG A 132 2.17 17.59 -17.94
C ARG A 132 1.40 17.57 -16.62
N ILE A 133 0.65 16.49 -16.38
CA ILE A 133 -0.19 16.31 -15.20
C ILE A 133 0.58 15.55 -14.12
N GLY A 134 1.24 14.45 -14.47
CA GLY A 134 1.90 13.56 -13.51
C GLY A 134 3.01 14.23 -12.71
N LYS A 135 3.64 15.30 -13.23
CA LYS A 135 4.61 16.11 -12.46
C LYS A 135 4.02 16.78 -11.20
N TRP A 136 2.70 16.82 -11.06
CA TRP A 136 2.01 17.39 -9.89
C TRP A 136 1.48 16.32 -8.92
N LEU A 137 1.70 15.04 -9.18
CA LEU A 137 1.32 13.96 -8.27
C LEU A 137 2.44 13.72 -7.25
N LEU A 138 2.44 14.55 -6.21
CA LEU A 138 3.58 14.71 -5.30
C LEU A 138 3.16 14.66 -3.82
N PRO A 139 4.10 14.36 -2.90
CA PRO A 139 3.84 14.42 -1.47
C PRO A 139 3.52 15.85 -1.00
N PRO A 140 2.94 16.00 0.20
CA PRO A 140 2.33 17.26 0.59
C PRO A 140 3.38 18.36 0.83
N CYS A 141 4.60 17.97 1.20
CA CYS A 141 5.72 18.90 1.38
C CYS A 141 6.22 19.48 0.06
N THR A 142 6.30 18.70 -1.02
CA THR A 142 6.72 19.21 -2.35
C THR A 142 5.69 20.17 -2.93
N ILE A 143 4.40 19.83 -2.81
CA ILE A 143 3.32 20.75 -3.23
C ILE A 143 3.38 22.08 -2.48
N ARG A 144 3.62 22.05 -1.16
CA ARG A 144 3.77 23.26 -0.35
C ARG A 144 5.01 24.07 -0.72
N ASP A 145 6.12 23.41 -1.05
CA ASP A 145 7.34 24.08 -1.48
C ASP A 145 7.13 24.85 -2.79
N TYR A 146 6.51 24.21 -3.78
CA TYR A 146 6.14 24.85 -5.05
C TYR A 146 5.17 26.03 -4.86
N ALA A 147 4.27 25.94 -3.87
CA ALA A 147 3.36 27.02 -3.51
C ALA A 147 4.00 28.11 -2.63
N GLY A 148 5.30 28.02 -2.30
CA GLY A 148 5.97 28.96 -1.40
C GLY A 148 5.41 28.96 0.03
N THR A 149 4.65 27.93 0.42
CA THR A 149 3.96 27.87 1.71
C THR A 149 4.87 27.34 2.81
N ARG A 150 4.96 28.05 3.94
CA ARG A 150 5.78 27.65 5.10
C ARG A 150 4.91 27.24 6.31
N PRO A 151 5.39 26.33 7.17
CA PRO A 151 6.58 25.47 6.99
C PRO A 151 6.38 24.49 5.82
N THR A 152 7.46 24.14 5.10
CA THR A 152 7.35 23.28 3.90
C THR A 152 6.77 21.92 4.23
N CYS A 153 7.30 21.26 5.26
CA CYS A 153 6.74 20.00 5.76
C CYS A 153 5.50 20.30 6.62
N PRO A 154 4.32 19.77 6.28
CA PRO A 154 3.10 19.99 7.06
C PRO A 154 3.00 19.08 8.30
N GLU A 155 3.90 18.10 8.44
CA GLU A 155 3.83 17.09 9.51
C GLU A 155 4.36 17.57 10.87
N GLY A 156 4.97 18.77 10.93
CA GLY A 156 5.51 19.35 12.16
C GLY A 156 6.49 18.43 12.85
N ASP A 157 6.24 18.10 14.12
CA ASP A 157 7.05 17.19 14.94
C ASP A 157 7.16 15.78 14.35
N ARG A 158 6.24 15.39 13.47
CA ARG A 158 6.29 14.12 12.73
C ARG A 158 7.10 14.24 11.44
N PHE A 159 8.00 15.20 11.30
CA PHE A 159 8.84 15.29 10.12
C PHE A 159 9.60 13.97 9.90
N CYS A 160 9.45 13.40 8.70
CA CYS A 160 10.07 12.11 8.33
C CYS A 160 11.62 12.12 8.27
N GLY A 161 12.27 13.22 8.64
CA GLY A 161 13.73 13.37 8.59
C GLY A 161 14.30 13.69 7.19
N ILE A 162 13.52 13.50 6.12
CA ILE A 162 13.98 13.64 4.74
C ILE A 162 13.32 14.85 4.08
N LYS A 163 14.13 15.71 3.44
CA LYS A 163 13.64 16.86 2.66
C LYS A 163 13.11 16.40 1.29
N VAL A 164 12.03 15.62 1.28
CA VAL A 164 11.46 15.00 0.07
C VAL A 164 11.12 16.02 -1.02
N TRP A 165 10.81 17.27 -0.66
CA TRP A 165 10.56 18.37 -1.60
C TRP A 165 11.77 18.80 -2.43
N LYS A 166 12.97 18.30 -2.12
CA LYS A 166 14.18 18.52 -2.91
C LYS A 166 14.51 17.35 -3.85
N LEU A 167 13.69 16.31 -3.86
CA LEU A 167 13.91 15.08 -4.62
C LEU A 167 12.90 14.99 -5.76
N ASP A 168 13.33 14.51 -6.92
CA ASP A 168 12.44 14.02 -7.97
C ASP A 168 11.84 12.65 -7.57
N ILE A 169 10.69 12.32 -8.16
CA ILE A 169 9.98 11.05 -7.92
C ILE A 169 10.84 9.82 -8.21
N ASP A 170 11.81 9.92 -9.11
CA ASP A 170 12.71 8.83 -9.47
C ASP A 170 13.82 8.62 -8.44
N GLU A 171 14.08 9.62 -7.59
CA GLU A 171 15.03 9.57 -6.48
C GLU A 171 14.39 9.04 -5.19
N TYR A 172 13.06 8.85 -5.19
CA TYR A 172 12.33 8.39 -4.01
C TYR A 172 12.77 6.97 -3.64
N LYS A 173 13.42 6.88 -2.47
CA LYS A 173 13.80 5.63 -1.83
C LYS A 173 13.14 5.57 -0.47
N ARG A 174 12.45 4.46 -0.22
CA ARG A 174 11.82 4.20 1.07
C ARG A 174 12.14 2.80 1.53
N VAL A 175 13.28 2.70 2.19
CA VAL A 175 13.60 1.54 3.00
C VAL A 175 14.24 2.06 4.27
N ILE A 176 13.35 2.36 5.22
CA ILE A 176 13.70 2.82 6.56
C ILE A 176 14.00 1.57 7.38
#